data_AF-A0A945YAZ0-F1
#
_entry.id   AF-A0A945YAZ0-F1
#
_cell.length_a   1.000
_cell.length_b   1.000
_cell.length_c   1.000
_cell.angle_alpha   90.00
_cell.angle_beta   90.00
_cell.angle_gamma   90.00
#
_symmetry.space_group_name_H-M   'P 1'
#
loop_
_entity.id
_entity.type
_entity.pdbx_description
1 polymer ?
#
loop_
_entity_poly.entity_id
_entity_poly.type
_entity_poly.pdbx_seq_one_letter_code
_entity_poly.pdbx_strand_id
1 'polypeptide(L)'
;MTILLGCIADDYTGATDLANTLVRQGMRTVQFFGPPGADVTVPEADAVVIALKSRTNPVAEAIGQSLDALRWLQGAGAAQFFFKYCSTFDSTPKGNIG
;
A
#
# COMPACT_ATOMS: atom_id res chain seq x y z
N MET A 1 12.58 11.62 9.95
CA MET A 1 11.22 12.14 9.71
C MET A 1 10.27 10.95 9.66
N THR A 2 9.08 11.09 10.21
CA THR A 2 8.12 10.00 10.37
C THR A 2 7.22 9.93 9.14
N ILE A 3 7.02 8.74 8.57
CA ILE A 3 6.04 8.53 7.50
C ILE A 3 4.65 8.87 8.06
N LEU A 4 3.95 9.83 7.45
CA LEU A 4 2.62 10.22 7.94
C LEU A 4 1.57 9.19 7.49
N LEU A 5 1.66 8.73 6.24
CA LEU A 5 0.68 7.84 5.63
C LEU A 5 1.33 6.60 4.98
N GLY A 6 0.98 5.42 5.47
CA GLY A 6 1.30 4.14 4.85
C GLY A 6 0.11 3.60 4.05
N CYS A 7 0.27 3.38 2.76
CA CYS A 7 -0.79 2.88 1.88
C CYS A 7 -0.51 1.45 1.44
N ILE A 8 -1.55 0.63 1.37
CA ILE A 8 -1.52 -0.72 0.82
C ILE A 8 -2.49 -0.74 -0.35
N ALA A 9 -2.02 -1.00 -1.56
CA ALA A 9 -2.85 -1.01 -2.77
C ALA A 9 -2.97 -2.41 -3.35
N ASP A 10 -4.19 -2.78 -3.75
CA ASP A 10 -4.52 -4.13 -4.23
C ASP A 10 -4.00 -4.47 -5.63
N ASP A 11 -3.58 -3.46 -6.37
CA ASP A 11 -2.97 -3.56 -7.70
C ASP A 11 -1.89 -2.50 -7.92
N TYR A 12 -1.18 -2.62 -9.04
CA TYR A 12 -0.10 -1.69 -9.40
C TYR A 12 -0.61 -0.36 -9.96
N THR A 13 -1.69 -0.40 -10.75
CA THR A 13 -2.24 0.80 -11.38
C THR A 13 -2.89 1.72 -10.35
N GLY A 14 -3.70 1.17 -9.44
CA GLY A 14 -4.30 1.91 -8.34
C GLY A 14 -3.28 2.40 -7.31
N ALA A 15 -2.15 1.71 -7.14
CA ALA A 15 -1.02 2.20 -6.35
C ALA A 15 -0.44 3.49 -6.95
N THR A 16 -0.11 3.47 -8.25
CA THR A 16 0.46 4.63 -8.95
C THR A 16 -0.54 5.79 -9.02
N ASP A 17 -1.82 5.51 -9.21
CA ASP A 17 -2.88 6.53 -9.20
C ASP A 17 -3.01 7.22 -7.82
N LEU A 18 -2.98 6.44 -6.73
CA LEU A 18 -2.94 6.98 -5.37
C LEU A 18 -1.68 7.82 -5.15
N ALA A 19 -0.51 7.30 -5.52
CA ALA A 19 0.75 8.02 -5.37
C ALA A 19 0.74 9.36 -6.14
N ASN A 20 0.21 9.37 -7.36
CA ASN A 20 0.03 10.59 -8.15
C ASN A 20 -0.91 11.59 -7.45
N THR A 21 -2.01 11.12 -6.86
CA THR A 21 -2.92 11.98 -6.09
C THR A 21 -2.23 12.60 -4.87
N LEU A 22 -1.49 11.80 -4.10
CA LEU A 22 -0.77 12.26 -2.91
C LEU A 22 0.31 13.31 -3.27
N VAL A 23 1.09 13.06 -4.32
CA VAL A 23 2.09 14.02 -4.83
C VAL A 23 1.44 15.32 -5.29
N ARG A 24 0.32 15.24 -6.02
CA ARG A 24 -0.43 16.45 -6.46
C ARG A 24 -0.99 17.27 -5.30
N GLN A 25 -1.22 16.64 -4.15
CA GLN A 25 -1.66 17.31 -2.91
C GLN A 25 -0.50 17.66 -1.96
N GLY A 26 0.75 17.57 -2.43
CA GLY A 26 1.93 18.08 -1.72
C GLY A 26 2.64 17.07 -0.82
N MET A 27 2.27 15.77 -0.85
CA MET A 27 2.99 14.74 -0.11
C MET A 27 4.09 14.10 -0.96
N ARG A 28 5.34 14.15 -0.48
CA ARG A 28 6.43 13.37 -1.07
C ARG A 28 6.10 11.89 -0.90
N THR A 29 5.99 11.18 -2.02
CA THR A 29 5.47 9.81 -2.01
C THR A 29 6.46 8.86 -2.67
N VAL A 30 6.72 7.73 -2.02
CA VAL A 30 7.49 6.62 -2.58
C VAL A 30 6.58 5.42 -2.78
N GLN A 31 6.69 4.74 -3.91
CA GLN A 31 5.98 3.49 -4.19
C GLN A 31 6.97 2.32 -4.24
N PHE A 32 6.60 1.21 -3.61
CA PHE A 32 7.30 -0.07 -3.70
C PHE A 32 6.39 -1.15 -4.28
N PHE A 33 6.98 -2.13 -4.96
CA PHE A 33 6.29 -3.34 -5.42
C PHE A 33 6.50 -4.45 -4.38
N GLY A 34 5.50 -4.67 -3.54
CA GLY A 34 5.64 -5.44 -2.30
C GLY A 34 6.43 -4.71 -1.20
N PRO A 35 6.43 -5.22 0.04
CA PRO A 35 7.22 -4.67 1.13
C PRO A 35 8.72 -4.83 0.82
N PRO A 36 9.53 -3.77 0.92
CA PRO A 36 10.95 -3.88 0.63
C PRO A 36 11.71 -4.66 1.72
N GLY A 37 12.83 -5.27 1.33
CA GLY A 37 13.70 -6.02 2.24
C GLY A 37 14.34 -5.14 3.33
N ALA A 38 14.87 -5.79 4.36
CA ALA A 38 15.50 -5.10 5.50
C ALA A 38 16.76 -4.29 5.14
N ASP A 39 17.36 -4.60 3.99
CA ASP A 39 18.53 -3.94 3.42
C ASP A 39 18.20 -2.71 2.57
N VAL A 40 16.92 -2.47 2.28
CA VAL A 40 16.48 -1.36 1.43
C VAL A 40 16.38 -0.08 2.25
N THR A 41 17.18 0.91 1.89
CA THR A 41 17.05 2.26 2.44
C THR A 41 15.84 2.96 1.83
N VAL A 42 14.86 3.30 2.66
CA VAL A 42 13.67 4.04 2.25
C VAL A 42 14.04 5.51 2.04
N PRO A 43 13.78 6.10 0.86
CA PRO A 43 13.97 7.54 0.65
C PRO A 43 13.08 8.35 1.60
N GLU A 44 13.48 9.60 1.87
CA GLU A 44 12.66 10.49 2.68
C GLU A 44 11.30 10.76 2.01
N ALA A 45 10.20 10.43 2.69
CA ALA A 45 8.85 10.53 2.16
C ALA A 45 7.84 10.86 3.27
N ASP A 46 6.79 11.57 2.89
CA ASP A 46 5.63 11.84 3.75
C ASP A 46 4.61 10.69 3.65
N ALA A 47 4.55 10.01 2.51
CA ALA A 47 3.75 8.82 2.29
C ALA A 47 4.52 7.68 1.60
N VAL A 48 4.18 6.43 1.94
CA VAL A 48 4.71 5.23 1.26
C VAL A 48 3.55 4.37 0.77
N VAL A 49 3.58 3.97 -0.51
CA VAL A 49 2.57 3.11 -1.13
C VAL A 49 3.18 1.74 -1.45
N ILE A 50 2.66 0.69 -0.82
CA ILE A 50 3.01 -0.69 -1.14
C ILE A 50 2.00 -1.23 -2.16
N ALA A 51 2.47 -1.48 -3.38
CA ALA A 51 1.68 -2.04 -4.47
C ALA A 51 1.71 -3.58 -4.41
N LEU A 52 0.55 -4.20 -4.24
CA LEU A 52 0.38 -5.65 -4.23
C LEU A 52 -0.32 -6.12 -5.51
N LYS A 53 -0.49 -7.44 -5.63
CA LYS A 53 -1.41 -8.06 -6.59
C LYS A 53 -2.49 -8.81 -5.83
N SER A 54 -3.15 -8.10 -4.91
CA SER A 54 -4.04 -8.67 -3.91
C SER A 54 -5.55 -8.59 -4.23
N ARG A 55 -5.93 -8.13 -5.43
CA ARG A 55 -7.33 -7.98 -5.84
C ARG A 55 -8.09 -9.31 -6.03
N THR A 56 -7.50 -10.28 -6.73
CA THR A 56 -8.22 -11.47 -7.24
C THR A 56 -7.56 -12.81 -6.85
N ASN A 57 -6.46 -12.76 -6.12
CA ASN A 57 -5.80 -13.92 -5.52
C ASN A 57 -6.65 -14.52 -4.38
N PRO A 58 -6.33 -15.76 -3.95
CA PRO A 58 -7.00 -16.36 -2.81
C PRO A 58 -7.01 -15.44 -1.58
N VAL A 59 -8.14 -15.39 -0.88
CA VAL A 59 -8.38 -14.49 0.27
C VAL A 59 -7.27 -14.59 1.32
N ALA A 60 -6.85 -15.81 1.65
CA ALA A 60 -5.79 -16.03 2.64
C ALA A 60 -4.44 -15.43 2.20
N GLU A 61 -4.13 -15.48 0.90
CA GLU A 61 -2.91 -14.86 0.36
C GLU A 61 -3.02 -13.33 0.37
N ALA A 62 -4.17 -12.78 -0.02
CA ALA A 62 -4.40 -11.33 0.01
C ALA A 62 -4.28 -10.78 1.43
N ILE A 63 -4.86 -11.47 2.42
CA ILE A 63 -4.71 -11.12 3.84
C ILE A 63 -3.24 -11.20 4.26
N GLY A 64 -2.55 -12.30 3.95
CA GLY A 64 -1.13 -12.47 4.30
C GLY A 64 -0.25 -11.35 3.76
N GLN A 65 -0.38 -11.05 2.46
CA GLN A 65 0.38 -9.98 1.80
C GLN A 65 0.07 -8.60 2.39
N SER A 66 -1.21 -8.30 2.65
CA SER A 66 -1.61 -7.04 3.28
C SER A 66 -1.07 -6.90 4.71
N LEU A 67 -1.06 -7.98 5.50
CA LEU A 67 -0.49 -7.99 6.85
C LEU A 67 1.04 -7.83 6.84
N ASP A 68 1.74 -8.43 5.87
CA ASP A 68 3.18 -8.21 5.69
C ASP A 68 3.48 -6.75 5.34
N ALA A 69 2.71 -6.16 4.43
CA ALA A 69 2.82 -4.74 4.09
C ALA A 69 2.53 -3.83 5.29
N LEU A 70 1.48 -4.14 6.07
CA LEU A 70 1.14 -3.40 7.28
C LEU A 70 2.26 -3.45 8.32
N ARG A 71 2.78 -4.65 8.61
CA ARG A 71 3.90 -4.83 9.55
C ARG A 71 5.12 -4.04 9.13
N TRP A 72 5.44 -4.06 7.84
CA TRP A 72 6.55 -3.29 7.30
C TRP A 72 6.34 -1.78 7.49
N LEU A 73 5.15 -1.25 7.14
CA LEU A 73 4.82 0.17 7.29
C LEU A 73 4.85 0.60 8.77
N GLN A 74 4.36 -0.25 9.68
CA GLN A 74 4.46 -0.03 11.13
C GLN A 74 5.92 0.04 11.58
N GLY A 75 6.77 -0.88 11.12
CA GLY A 75 8.21 -0.89 11.40
C GLY A 75 8.94 0.33 10.84
N ALA A 76 8.48 0.85 9.70
CA ALA A 76 8.97 2.10 9.10
C ALA A 76 8.43 3.37 9.80
N GLY A 77 7.55 3.22 10.79
CA GLY A 77 7.02 4.32 11.61
C GLY A 77 5.83 5.06 11.00
N ALA A 78 5.07 4.45 10.08
CA ALA A 78 3.87 5.06 9.53
C ALA A 78 2.81 5.36 10.62
N ALA A 79 2.29 6.59 10.67
CA ALA A 79 1.33 7.01 11.69
C ALA A 79 -0.14 6.66 11.36
N GLN A 80 -0.50 6.66 10.07
CA GLN A 80 -1.83 6.33 9.58
C GLN A 80 -1.74 5.33 8.42
N PHE A 81 -2.79 4.53 8.23
CA PHE A 81 -2.85 3.51 7.19
C PHE A 81 -4.05 3.72 6.26
N PHE A 82 -3.85 3.46 4.96
CA PHE A 82 -4.90 3.53 3.94
C PHE A 82 -4.89 2.26 3.07
N PHE A 83 -6.00 1.53 3.03
CA PHE A 83 -6.16 0.40 2.13
C PHE A 83 -6.86 0.83 0.85
N LYS A 84 -6.14 0.81 -0.27
CA LYS A 84 -6.59 1.24 -1.59
C LYS A 84 -7.04 0.03 -2.42
N TYR A 85 -8.29 0.08 -2.86
CA TYR A 85 -8.89 -0.85 -3.81
C TYR A 85 -9.48 -0.10 -5.01
N CYS A 86 -10.00 -0.82 -6.01
CA CYS A 86 -10.55 -0.22 -7.23
C CYS A 86 -11.73 0.72 -6.95
N SER A 87 -11.84 1.82 -7.69
CA SER A 87 -12.94 2.79 -7.54
C SER A 87 -14.32 2.22 -7.87
N THR A 88 -14.37 1.16 -8.67
CA THR A 88 -15.58 0.40 -9.03
C THR A 88 -15.87 -0.77 -8.09
N PHE A 89 -15.17 -0.85 -6.95
CA PHE A 89 -15.38 -1.87 -5.92
C PHE A 89 -15.17 -3.31 -6.41
N ASP A 90 -14.26 -3.51 -7.36
CA ASP A 90 -13.90 -4.80 -7.97
C ASP A 90 -13.63 -5.87 -6.92
N SER A 91 -14.60 -6.76 -6.72
CA SER A 91 -14.57 -7.81 -5.71
C SER A 91 -15.65 -8.86 -6.00
N THR A 92 -15.64 -9.93 -5.21
CA THR A 92 -16.72 -10.94 -5.19
C THR A 92 -17.24 -11.08 -3.75
N PRO A 93 -18.34 -11.83 -3.51
CA PRO A 93 -18.76 -12.15 -2.14
C PRO A 93 -17.71 -12.88 -1.30
N LYS A 94 -16.65 -13.39 -1.92
CA LYS A 94 -15.54 -14.06 -1.22
C LYS A 94 -14.44 -13.09 -0.78
N GLY A 95 -14.38 -11.86 -1.29
CA GLY A 95 -13.26 -10.95 -1.07
C GLY A 95 -12.78 -10.22 -2.33
N ASN A 96 -11.70 -9.44 -2.25
CA ASN A 96 -10.74 -9.33 -1.13
C ASN A 96 -10.78 -8.01 -0.35
N ILE A 97 -11.83 -7.19 -0.51
CA ILE A 97 -11.90 -5.86 0.11
C ILE A 97 -12.20 -5.92 1.62
N GLY A 98 -13.15 -6.76 2.03
CA GLY A 98 -13.58 -6.92 3.43
C GLY A 98 -12.67 -7.84 4.22
#